data_AF-A0A8J8NIN2-F1
#
_entry.id   AF-A0A8J8NIN2-F1
#
_cell.length_a   1.000
_cell.length_b   1.000
_cell.length_c   1.000
_cell.angle_alpha   90.00
_cell.angle_beta   90.00
_cell.angle_gamma   90.00
#
_symmetry.space_group_name_H-M   'P 1'
#
loop_
_entity.id
_entity.type
_entity.pdbx_description
1 polymer ?
#
loop_
_entity_poly.entity_id
_entity_poly.type
_entity_poly.pdbx_seq_one_letter_code
_entity_poly.pdbx_strand_id
1 'polypeptide(L)'
;MEQLKARFDAKEREQRETYEEFYQKNKENEFLNDLTIIKFRFYHYKEFAKIFANNMHSEQFEGTRHSLYSTVFLPTLVALGFNLFNPFSIFRRILIVSSALGSSASWVLNLKEELGDIAKDDAGQLGEIVRYRFQQLALFDGLVRSYSEESRKMREKKG
;
A
#
# COMPACT_ATOMS: atom_id res chain seq x y z
N MET A 1 8.46 0.64 23.99
CA MET A 1 7.26 0.91 23.16
C MET A 1 6.93 2.40 23.07
N GLU A 2 6.91 3.15 24.17
CA GLU A 2 6.61 4.59 24.16
C GLU A 2 7.49 5.44 23.23
N GLN A 3 8.81 5.22 23.21
CA GLN A 3 9.71 5.96 22.32
C GLN A 3 9.49 5.66 20.83
N LEU A 4 9.05 4.44 20.50
CA LEU A 4 8.74 4.04 19.12
C LEU A 4 7.42 4.70 18.67
N LYS A 5 6.42 4.66 19.56
CA LYS A 5 5.13 5.33 19.37
C LYS A 5 5.29 6.84 19.21
N ALA A 6 6.08 7.49 20.07
CA ALA A 6 6.37 8.92 19.97
C ALA A 6 7.11 9.29 18.67
N ARG A 7 8.06 8.46 18.20
CA ARG A 7 8.72 8.67 16.90
C ARG A 7 7.76 8.54 15.73
N PHE A 8 6.78 7.63 15.83
CA PHE A 8 5.76 7.49 14.80
C PHE A 8 4.75 8.63 14.83
N ASP A 9 4.28 9.05 16.01
CA ASP A 9 3.36 10.17 16.17
C ASP A 9 3.97 11.50 15.70
N ALA A 10 5.29 11.67 15.87
CA ALA A 10 6.02 12.81 15.35
C ALA A 10 6.09 12.79 13.81
N LYS A 11 6.42 11.63 13.22
CA LYS A 11 6.40 11.47 11.74
C LYS A 11 5.00 11.62 11.16
N GLU A 12 3.97 11.18 11.87
CA GLU A 12 2.58 11.32 11.47
C GLU A 12 2.17 12.79 11.44
N ARG A 13 2.48 13.54 12.49
CA ARG A 13 2.22 14.99 12.54
C ARG A 13 2.94 15.73 11.42
N GLU A 14 4.23 15.47 11.25
CA GLU A 14 5.02 16.05 10.16
C GLU A 14 4.41 15.75 8.79
N GLN A 15 3.99 14.50 8.56
CA GLN A 15 3.36 14.10 7.31
C GLN A 15 1.99 14.74 7.09
N ARG A 16 1.19 14.85 8.15
CA ARG A 16 -0.12 15.49 8.10
C ARG A 16 0.02 16.98 7.81
N GLU A 17 0.88 17.68 8.54
CA GLU A 17 1.17 19.11 8.32
C GLU A 17 1.64 19.34 6.88
N THR A 18 2.56 18.50 6.39
CA THR A 18 3.03 18.57 5.00
C THR A 18 1.89 18.41 3.99
N TYR A 19 0.94 17.49 4.24
CA TYR A 19 -0.22 17.30 3.36
C TYR A 19 -1.20 18.46 3.43
N GLU A 20 -1.52 18.95 4.64
CA GLU A 20 -2.43 20.07 4.85
C GLU A 20 -1.87 21.36 4.19
N GLU A 21 -0.58 21.65 4.37
CA GLU A 21 0.11 22.76 3.70
C GLU A 21 0.06 22.63 2.18
N PHE A 22 0.33 21.43 1.66
CA PHE A 22 0.28 21.16 0.23
C PHE A 22 -1.14 21.37 -0.32
N TYR A 23 -2.16 20.84 0.37
CA TYR A 23 -3.55 20.95 -0.05
C TYR A 23 -4.03 22.40 -0.04
N GLN A 24 -3.76 23.17 1.03
CA GLN A 24 -4.15 24.59 1.08
C GLN A 24 -3.52 25.39 -0.05
N LYS A 25 -2.26 25.11 -0.39
CA LYS A 25 -1.54 25.77 -1.49
C LYS A 25 -2.07 25.37 -2.88
N ASN A 26 -2.63 24.18 -3.03
CA ASN A 26 -3.06 23.61 -4.31
C ASN A 26 -4.57 23.29 -4.34
N LYS A 27 -5.37 24.00 -3.55
CA LYS A 27 -6.80 23.69 -3.33
C LYS A 27 -7.64 23.66 -4.61
N GLU A 28 -7.23 24.41 -5.63
CA GLU A 28 -7.90 24.48 -6.93
C GLU A 28 -7.31 23.51 -7.98
N ASN A 29 -6.20 22.81 -7.67
CA ASN A 29 -5.53 21.88 -8.59
C ASN A 29 -5.80 20.42 -8.19
N GLU A 30 -6.90 19.88 -8.72
CA GLU A 30 -7.37 18.51 -8.44
C GLU A 30 -6.34 17.44 -8.80
N PHE A 31 -5.65 17.58 -9.93
CA PHE A 31 -4.64 16.62 -10.37
C PHE A 31 -3.48 16.50 -9.36
N LEU A 32 -2.99 17.63 -8.84
CA LEU A 32 -1.92 17.63 -7.83
C LEU A 32 -2.38 17.04 -6.50
N ASN A 33 -3.65 17.26 -6.13
CA ASN A 33 -4.22 16.67 -4.93
C ASN A 33 -4.35 15.14 -5.06
N ASP A 34 -4.86 14.65 -6.19
CA ASP A 34 -4.97 13.21 -6.48
C ASP A 34 -3.60 12.52 -6.47
N LEU A 35 -2.60 13.13 -7.11
CA LEU A 35 -1.25 12.59 -7.16
C LEU A 35 -0.61 12.51 -5.76
N THR A 36 -0.92 13.50 -4.91
CA THR A 36 -0.45 13.52 -3.52
C THR A 36 -1.16 12.45 -2.68
N ILE A 37 -2.47 12.25 -2.87
CA ILE A 37 -3.23 11.15 -2.23
C ILE A 37 -2.63 9.79 -2.59
N ILE A 38 -2.32 9.57 -3.87
CA ILE A 38 -1.69 8.33 -4.34
C ILE A 38 -0.31 8.14 -3.68
N LYS A 39 0.51 9.20 -3.62
CA LYS A 39 1.83 9.16 -2.98
C LYS A 39 1.75 8.80 -1.50
N PHE A 40 0.78 9.35 -0.78
CA PHE A 40 0.54 9.03 0.64
C PHE A 40 0.07 7.59 0.85
N ARG A 41 -0.90 7.12 0.05
CA ARG A 41 -1.33 5.71 0.09
C ARG A 41 -0.15 4.77 -0.19
N PHE A 42 0.68 5.09 -1.18
CA PHE A 42 1.88 4.31 -1.49
C PHE A 42 2.88 4.27 -0.32
N TYR A 43 3.04 5.36 0.42
CA TYR A 43 3.85 5.38 1.63
C TYR A 43 3.36 4.37 2.68
N HIS A 44 2.04 4.31 2.94
CA HIS A 44 1.49 3.35 3.90
C HIS A 44 1.66 1.90 3.43
N TYR A 45 1.40 1.61 2.15
CA TYR A 45 1.66 0.28 1.59
C TYR A 45 3.14 -0.13 1.69
N LYS A 46 4.07 0.82 1.49
CA LYS A 46 5.49 0.59 1.70
C LYS A 46 5.81 0.24 3.16
N GLU A 47 5.19 0.90 4.14
CA GLU A 47 5.39 0.58 5.55
C GLU A 47 4.80 -0.80 5.92
N PHE A 48 3.66 -1.17 5.37
CA PHE A 48 3.10 -2.53 5.49
C PHE A 48 4.04 -3.59 4.89
N ALA A 49 4.60 -3.33 3.71
CA ALA A 49 5.57 -4.22 3.09
C ALA A 49 6.85 -4.37 3.94
N LYS A 50 7.29 -3.33 4.64
CA LYS A 50 8.42 -3.42 5.59
C LYS A 50 8.08 -4.28 6.81
N ILE A 51 6.86 -4.17 7.34
CA ILE A 51 6.41 -5.01 8.44
C ILE A 51 6.45 -6.48 8.02
N PHE A 52 5.93 -6.79 6.83
CA PHE A 52 6.05 -8.11 6.25
C PHE A 52 7.52 -8.53 6.08
N ALA A 53 8.37 -7.70 5.45
CA ALA A 53 9.77 -8.06 5.20
C ALA A 53 10.54 -8.38 6.50
N ASN A 54 10.30 -7.62 7.57
CA ASN A 54 10.93 -7.84 8.88
C ASN A 54 10.39 -9.08 9.61
N ASN A 55 9.20 -9.58 9.23
CA ASN A 55 8.51 -10.69 9.89
C ASN A 55 8.18 -11.83 8.91
N MET A 56 8.85 -11.92 7.76
CA MET A 56 8.46 -12.83 6.67
C MET A 56 8.54 -14.33 7.06
N HIS A 57 9.27 -14.63 8.14
CA HIS A 57 9.41 -15.96 8.71
C HIS A 57 8.31 -16.31 9.72
N SER A 58 7.50 -15.33 10.15
CA SER A 58 6.36 -15.59 11.02
C SER A 58 5.33 -16.49 10.32
N GLU A 59 4.66 -17.33 11.10
CA GLU A 59 3.52 -18.14 10.65
C GLU A 59 2.35 -17.25 10.21
N GLN A 60 2.24 -16.05 10.77
CA GLN A 60 1.18 -15.09 10.48
C GLN A 60 1.19 -14.54 9.05
N PHE A 61 2.29 -14.75 8.30
CA PHE A 61 2.45 -14.26 6.93
C PHE A 61 2.59 -15.38 5.88
N GLU A 62 2.07 -16.57 6.18
CA GLU A 62 2.24 -17.75 5.32
C GLU A 62 1.64 -17.57 3.92
N GLY A 63 0.41 -17.06 3.80
CA GLY A 63 -0.27 -16.80 2.54
C GLY A 63 0.36 -15.66 1.73
N THR A 64 0.83 -14.59 2.37
CA THR A 64 1.60 -13.54 1.68
C THR A 64 2.94 -14.06 1.18
N ARG A 65 3.62 -14.90 1.96
CA ARG A 65 4.88 -15.54 1.56
C ARG A 65 4.67 -16.52 0.40
N HIS A 66 3.63 -17.36 0.45
CA HIS A 66 3.28 -18.23 -0.68
C HIS A 66 2.91 -17.44 -1.93
N SER A 67 2.19 -16.34 -1.77
CA SER A 67 1.90 -15.42 -2.87
C SER A 67 3.17 -14.79 -3.43
N LEU A 68 4.13 -14.37 -2.60
CA LEU A 68 5.42 -13.86 -3.07
C LEU A 68 6.18 -14.91 -3.90
N TYR A 69 6.21 -16.16 -3.43
CA TYR A 69 6.84 -17.25 -4.18
C TYR A 69 6.11 -17.55 -5.49
N SER A 70 4.78 -17.59 -5.50
CA SER A 70 4.02 -17.77 -6.74
C SER A 70 4.10 -16.56 -7.67
N THR A 71 4.41 -15.37 -7.14
CA THR A 71 4.58 -14.11 -7.89
C THR A 71 5.94 -13.99 -8.54
N VAL A 72 7.00 -14.48 -7.89
CA VAL A 72 8.38 -14.31 -8.36
C VAL A 72 8.90 -15.57 -9.05
N PHE A 73 8.73 -16.74 -8.43
CA PHE A 73 9.29 -17.99 -8.96
C PHE A 73 8.48 -18.54 -10.14
N LEU A 74 7.16 -18.56 -10.05
CA LEU A 74 6.32 -19.16 -11.10
C LEU A 74 6.45 -18.43 -12.44
N PRO A 75 6.37 -17.09 -12.50
CA PRO A 75 6.49 -16.36 -13.76
C PRO A 75 7.92 -16.43 -14.31
N THR A 76 8.93 -16.50 -13.44
CA THR A 76 10.33 -16.66 -13.84
C THR A 76 10.58 -18.03 -14.45
N LEU A 77 10.05 -19.11 -13.85
CA LEU A 77 10.11 -20.46 -14.40
C LEU A 77 9.35 -20.57 -15.72
N VAL A 78 8.15 -20.00 -15.82
CA VAL A 78 7.37 -19.96 -17.06
C VAL A 78 8.13 -19.17 -18.14
N ALA A 79 8.71 -18.02 -17.80
CA ALA A 79 9.51 -17.23 -18.74
C ALA A 79 10.76 -17.97 -19.22
N LEU A 80 11.44 -18.71 -18.33
CA LEU A 80 12.58 -19.58 -18.69
C LEU A 80 12.15 -20.72 -19.62
N GLY A 81 11.02 -21.38 -19.34
CA GLY A 81 10.45 -22.41 -20.22
C GLY A 81 10.13 -21.85 -21.60
N PHE A 82 9.47 -20.69 -21.68
CA PHE A 82 9.20 -20.03 -22.95
C PHE A 82 10.46 -19.61 -23.71
N ASN A 83 11.53 -19.21 -23.01
CA ASN A 83 12.82 -18.90 -23.64
C ASN A 83 13.45 -20.12 -24.32
N LEU A 84 13.30 -21.31 -23.73
CA LEU A 84 13.85 -22.55 -24.27
C LEU A 84 13.06 -23.06 -25.48
N PHE A 85 11.72 -22.97 -25.45
CA PHE A 85 10.86 -23.59 -26.46
C PHE A 85 10.32 -22.64 -27.54
N ASN A 86 10.20 -21.34 -27.28
CA ASN A 86 9.63 -20.38 -28.23
C ASN A 86 10.19 -18.94 -28.05
N PRO A 87 11.43 -18.69 -28.48
CA PRO A 87 12.16 -17.45 -28.18
C PRO A 87 11.59 -16.17 -28.84
N PHE A 88 10.77 -16.28 -29.89
CA PHE A 88 10.31 -15.13 -30.71
C PHE A 88 8.81 -14.79 -30.59
N SER A 89 8.09 -15.38 -29.62
CA SER A 89 6.64 -15.16 -29.48
C SER A 89 6.29 -13.80 -28.86
N ILE A 90 5.36 -13.04 -29.48
CA ILE A 90 4.77 -11.81 -28.93
C ILE A 90 3.94 -12.09 -27.66
N PHE A 91 3.33 -13.27 -27.58
CA PHE A 91 2.56 -13.69 -26.39
C PHE A 91 3.42 -13.78 -25.13
N ARG A 92 4.75 -13.92 -25.27
CA ARG A 92 5.69 -13.91 -24.16
C ARG A 92 5.61 -12.63 -23.34
N ARG A 93 5.57 -11.46 -23.99
CA ARG A 93 5.53 -10.17 -23.28
C ARG A 93 4.21 -9.99 -22.56
N ILE A 94 3.10 -10.34 -23.22
CA ILE A 94 1.76 -10.24 -22.65
C ILE A 94 1.66 -11.14 -21.41
N LEU A 95 2.15 -12.38 -21.49
CA LEU A 95 2.09 -13.36 -20.41
C LEU A 95 2.98 -12.97 -19.22
N ILE A 96 4.20 -12.49 -19.46
CA ILE A 96 5.08 -12.01 -18.40
C ILE A 96 4.47 -10.78 -17.69
N VAL A 97 3.92 -9.83 -18.45
CA VAL A 97 3.32 -8.61 -17.89
C VAL A 97 2.03 -8.93 -17.13
N SER A 98 1.15 -9.76 -17.68
CA SER A 98 -0.11 -10.13 -17.01
C SER A 98 0.13 -10.95 -15.75
N SER A 99 1.09 -11.89 -15.78
CA SER A 99 1.51 -12.62 -14.58
C SER A 99 2.11 -11.68 -13.54
N ALA A 100 3.04 -10.79 -13.92
CA ALA A 100 3.63 -9.85 -12.98
C ALA A 100 2.58 -8.94 -12.31
N LEU A 101 1.63 -8.40 -13.08
CA LEU A 101 0.58 -7.53 -12.56
C LEU A 101 -0.44 -8.28 -11.71
N GLY A 102 -0.96 -9.42 -12.19
CA GLY A 102 -1.94 -10.22 -11.47
C GLY A 102 -1.39 -10.77 -10.16
N SER A 103 -0.15 -11.24 -10.18
CA SER A 103 0.52 -11.74 -9.00
C SER A 103 0.89 -10.62 -8.01
N SER A 104 1.32 -9.44 -8.48
CA SER A 104 1.52 -8.28 -7.61
C SER A 104 0.22 -7.85 -6.92
N ALA A 105 -0.91 -7.85 -7.65
CA ALA A 105 -2.21 -7.54 -7.08
C ALA A 105 -2.64 -8.58 -6.02
N SER A 106 -2.46 -9.87 -6.30
CA SER A 106 -2.73 -10.94 -5.33
C SER A 106 -1.84 -10.83 -4.09
N TRP A 107 -0.56 -10.49 -4.26
CA TRP A 107 0.36 -10.28 -3.15
C TRP A 107 -0.08 -9.14 -2.24
N VAL A 108 -0.48 -7.99 -2.82
CA VAL A 108 -0.99 -6.85 -2.04
C VAL A 108 -2.29 -7.19 -1.31
N LEU A 109 -3.18 -7.96 -1.94
CA LEU A 109 -4.44 -8.38 -1.32
C LEU A 109 -4.21 -9.31 -0.13
N ASN A 110 -3.39 -10.35 -0.30
CA ASN A 110 -3.04 -11.29 0.78
C ASN A 110 -2.34 -10.56 1.93
N LEU A 111 -1.39 -9.67 1.61
CA LEU A 111 -0.70 -8.87 2.62
C LEU A 111 -1.69 -8.03 3.43
N LYS A 112 -2.66 -7.40 2.75
CA LYS A 112 -3.67 -6.59 3.41
C LYS A 112 -4.58 -7.44 4.31
N GLU A 113 -4.97 -8.63 3.86
CA GLU A 113 -5.83 -9.55 4.61
C GLU A 113 -5.13 -10.05 5.87
N GLU A 114 -3.91 -10.59 5.75
CA GLU A 114 -3.15 -11.10 6.89
C GLU A 114 -2.78 -10.01 7.89
N LEU A 115 -2.42 -8.80 7.42
CA LEU A 115 -2.25 -7.66 8.30
C LEU A 115 -3.55 -7.30 9.01
N GLY A 116 -4.69 -7.41 8.32
CA GLY A 116 -6.01 -7.21 8.91
C GLY A 116 -6.32 -8.21 10.02
N ASP A 117 -5.95 -9.47 9.83
CA ASP A 117 -6.14 -10.53 10.83
C ASP A 117 -5.18 -10.35 12.00
N ILE A 118 -3.91 -10.05 11.75
CA ILE A 118 -2.93 -9.66 12.79
C ILE A 118 -3.44 -8.46 13.60
N ALA A 119 -4.06 -7.48 12.95
CA ALA A 119 -4.60 -6.31 13.66
C ALA A 119 -5.75 -6.66 14.61
N LYS A 120 -6.54 -7.69 14.30
CA LYS A 120 -7.70 -8.11 15.11
C LYS A 120 -7.31 -9.09 16.21
N ASP A 121 -6.47 -10.06 15.86
CA ASP A 121 -6.31 -11.29 16.64
C ASP A 121 -4.98 -11.32 17.42
N ASP A 122 -3.98 -10.52 17.01
CA ASP A 122 -2.68 -10.46 17.70
C ASP A 122 -2.65 -9.34 18.77
N ALA A 123 -2.64 -9.76 20.04
CA ALA A 123 -2.47 -8.87 21.19
C ALA A 123 -1.00 -8.49 21.45
N GLY A 124 -0.05 -9.11 20.74
CA GLY A 124 1.38 -8.87 20.87
C GLY A 124 1.87 -7.59 20.19
N GLN A 125 3.19 -7.41 20.23
CA GLN A 125 3.86 -6.21 19.70
C GLN A 125 3.65 -6.01 18.19
N LEU A 126 3.59 -7.09 17.41
CA LEU A 126 3.32 -7.01 15.98
C LEU A 126 1.89 -6.52 15.72
N GLY A 127 0.91 -7.12 16.39
CA GLY A 127 -0.48 -6.67 16.34
C GLY A 127 -0.66 -5.19 16.71
N GLU A 128 0.03 -4.70 17.74
CA GLU A 128 0.01 -3.27 18.08
C GLU A 128 0.59 -2.37 16.97
N ILE A 129 1.72 -2.76 16.37
CA ILE A 129 2.35 -2.01 15.27
C ILE A 129 1.40 -1.97 14.05
N VAL A 130 0.78 -3.10 13.71
CA VAL A 130 -0.12 -3.20 12.55
C VAL A 130 -1.41 -2.42 12.78
N ARG A 131 -2.05 -2.54 13.94
CA ARG A 131 -3.24 -1.74 14.33
C ARG A 131 -2.96 -0.25 14.22
N TYR A 132 -1.82 0.19 14.73
CA TYR A 132 -1.42 1.59 14.67
C TYR A 132 -1.26 2.06 13.21
N ARG A 133 -0.66 1.26 12.32
CA ARG A 133 -0.57 1.60 10.89
C ARG A 133 -1.93 1.68 10.19
N PHE A 134 -2.88 0.81 10.53
CA PHE A 134 -4.25 0.92 10.02
C PHE A 134 -4.96 2.18 10.51
N GLN A 135 -4.75 2.57 11.77
CA GLN A 135 -5.30 3.82 12.32
C GLN A 135 -4.79 5.04 11.54
N GLN A 136 -3.48 5.10 11.27
CA GLN A 136 -2.89 6.20 10.48
C GLN A 136 -3.48 6.29 9.08
N LEU A 137 -3.63 5.14 8.39
CA LEU A 137 -4.24 5.11 7.08
C LEU A 137 -5.70 5.58 7.11
N ALA A 138 -6.48 5.14 8.11
CA ALA A 138 -7.88 5.53 8.26
C ALA A 138 -8.05 7.02 8.56
N LEU A 139 -7.18 7.60 9.39
CA LEU A 139 -7.17 9.05 9.66
C LEU A 139 -6.85 9.84 8.40
N PHE A 140 -5.87 9.40 7.61
CA PHE A 140 -5.55 10.02 6.32
C PHE A 140 -6.72 9.94 5.33
N ASP A 141 -7.35 8.78 5.16
CA ASP A 141 -8.52 8.64 4.29
C ASP A 141 -9.69 9.54 4.76
N GLY A 142 -9.85 9.75 6.07
CA GLY A 142 -10.79 10.71 6.63
C GLY A 142 -10.49 12.16 6.24
N LEU A 143 -9.22 12.58 6.30
CA LEU A 143 -8.78 13.90 5.85
C LEU A 143 -9.04 14.10 4.36
N VAL A 144 -8.63 13.13 3.53
CA VAL A 144 -8.85 13.17 2.07
C VAL A 144 -10.33 13.31 1.75
N ARG A 145 -11.19 12.56 2.44
CA ARG A 145 -12.65 12.63 2.23
C ARG A 145 -13.18 14.01 2.60
N SER A 146 -12.80 14.55 3.75
CA SER A 146 -13.18 15.91 4.18
C SER A 146 -12.81 16.96 3.12
N TYR A 147 -11.61 16.87 2.56
CA TYR A 147 -11.16 17.80 1.53
C TYR A 147 -11.86 17.61 0.19
N SER A 148 -12.17 16.38 -0.21
CA SER A 148 -12.96 16.12 -1.41
C SER A 148 -14.38 16.71 -1.30
N GLU A 149 -15.00 16.62 -0.13
CA GLU A 149 -16.31 17.21 0.16
C GLU A 149 -16.25 18.74 0.16
N GLU A 150 -15.18 19.33 0.70
CA GLU A 150 -14.97 20.77 0.68
C GLU A 150 -14.75 21.30 -0.74
N SER A 151 -13.92 20.64 -1.55
CA SER A 151 -13.72 20.96 -2.96
C SER A 151 -15.02 20.84 -3.76
N ARG A 152 -15.89 19.87 -3.44
CA ARG A 152 -17.21 19.74 -4.09
C ARG A 152 -18.13 20.91 -3.73
N LYS A 153 -18.22 21.30 -2.46
CA LYS A 153 -19.00 22.46 -2.01
C LYS A 153 -18.54 23.77 -2.64
N MET A 154 -17.23 23.93 -2.87
CA MET A 154 -16.67 25.10 -3.55
C MET A 154 -17.07 25.17 -5.04
N ARG A 155 -17.21 24.02 -5.71
CA ARG A 155 -17.72 23.94 -7.10
C ARG A 155 -19.19 24.32 -7.18
N GLU A 156 -20.01 23.78 -6.28
CA GLU A 156 -21.44 24.09 -6.19
C GLU A 156 -21.73 25.57 -5.90
N LYS A 157 -20.77 26.31 -5.33
CA LYS A 157 -20.87 27.77 -5.09
C LYS A 157 -20.36 28.64 -6.24
N LYS A 158 -19.55 28.10 -7.16
CA LYS A 158 -18.95 28.83 -8.29
C LYS A 158 -19.74 28.63 -9.60
N GLY A 159 -20.68 27.70 -9.64
CA GLY A 159 -21.67 27.52 -10.72
C GLY A 159 -22.99 28.17 -10.37
#